data_AF-A0A8S1H9R1-F1
#
_entry.id   AF-A0A8S1H9R1-F1
#
_cell.length_a   1.000
_cell.length_b   1.000
_cell.length_c   1.000
_cell.angle_alpha   90.00
_cell.angle_beta   90.00
_cell.angle_gamma   90.00
#
_symmetry.space_group_name_H-M   'P 1'
#
loop_
_entity.id
_entity.type
_entity.pdbx_description
1 polymer ?
#
loop_
_entity_poly.entity_id
_entity_poly.type
_entity_poly.pdbx_seq_one_letter_code
_entity_poly.pdbx_strand_id
1 'polypeptide(L)'
;MELSLGILFRGFNVSKCILYLSLLLFVILVSLKLDNRVGFSYAFVFAPLWSCNLLVFAGAIIGACSFCAKPPSRNEIALRVDFAAMLLTAVEHVFLCAFVTFAFVKLELEPFLPFEHEIPWTIVFCPLFTLAIVSVGVAIWAMRHDKPFEFEFLYAINIVEMVFVAFKLDKQVDWSWAVVFIPLWVVLSLSAVGVVYALVLSIVLARSRHFLPSHRRQHVYSALLHTMLVVPALICLVLLTGKLDALHWTEKEPAADIPYTMVFLPLMLSLGLSAAMAIGVTGTSANGTASTNVWWFGLRQPFCPFILEACPPLRQYANVSYKVGVRKTRPDTETEVALTQEAAPVVIREVNECRQGSRVDKKKAAVSETTPPNEPGINVANALKAYRAEYGHFWKSSLTEPD
;
A
#
# COMPACT_ATOMS: atom_id res chain seq x y z
N MET A 1 -4.54 -24.52 -4.74
CA MET A 1 -4.00 -23.32 -4.05
C MET A 1 -3.97 -23.58 -2.56
N GLU A 2 -3.06 -22.96 -1.81
CA GLU A 2 -3.08 -23.00 -0.35
C GLU A 2 -3.83 -21.76 0.16
N LEU A 3 -5.01 -21.99 0.75
CA LEU A 3 -5.83 -20.93 1.34
C LEU A 3 -5.59 -20.98 2.85
N SER A 4 -4.77 -20.06 3.35
CA SER A 4 -4.49 -19.90 4.78
C SER A 4 -4.98 -18.55 5.25
N LEU A 5 -5.77 -18.58 6.32
CA LEU A 5 -6.34 -17.37 6.90
C LEU A 5 -5.24 -16.46 7.49
N GLY A 6 -4.14 -17.04 8.00
CA GLY A 6 -2.96 -16.30 8.46
C GLY A 6 -2.16 -15.61 7.35
N ILE A 7 -2.22 -16.10 6.10
CA ILE A 7 -1.64 -15.38 4.94
C ILE A 7 -2.50 -14.15 4.61
N LEU A 8 -3.83 -14.27 4.71
CA LEU A 8 -4.76 -13.16 4.50
C LEU A 8 -4.57 -12.07 5.57
N PHE A 9 -4.52 -12.44 6.85
CA PHE A 9 -4.22 -11.49 7.94
C PHE A 9 -2.84 -10.82 7.80
N ARG A 10 -1.80 -11.54 7.34
CA ARG A 10 -0.48 -10.93 7.08
C ARG A 10 -0.45 -9.98 5.88
N GLY A 11 -1.35 -10.16 4.90
CA GLY A 11 -1.48 -9.30 3.73
C GLY A 11 -2.37 -8.07 3.94
N PHE A 12 -3.21 -8.06 4.99
CA PHE A 12 -4.24 -7.04 5.17
C PHE A 12 -3.65 -5.65 5.48
N ASN A 13 -3.85 -4.69 4.57
CA ASN A 13 -3.52 -3.29 4.78
C ASN A 13 -4.78 -2.51 5.16
N VAL A 14 -5.01 -2.36 6.47
CA VAL A 14 -6.21 -1.74 7.05
C VAL A 14 -6.42 -0.31 6.55
N SER A 15 -5.39 0.53 6.59
CA SER A 15 -5.52 1.94 6.22
C SER A 15 -5.82 2.13 4.74
N LYS A 16 -5.13 1.41 3.83
CA LYS A 16 -5.43 1.44 2.39
C LYS A 16 -6.83 0.86 2.09
N CYS A 17 -7.25 -0.21 2.79
CA CYS A 17 -8.59 -0.78 2.65
C CYS A 17 -9.69 0.22 3.03
N ILE A 18 -9.54 0.91 4.17
CA ILE A 18 -10.54 1.89 4.64
C ILE A 18 -10.59 3.09 3.69
N LEU A 19 -9.43 3.57 3.21
CA LEU A 19 -9.37 4.63 2.21
C LEU A 19 -10.13 4.23 0.93
N TYR A 20 -9.78 3.11 0.29
CA TYR A 20 -10.45 2.68 -0.94
C TYR A 20 -11.94 2.41 -0.75
N LEU A 21 -12.36 1.85 0.38
CA LEU A 21 -13.78 1.63 0.68
C LEU A 21 -14.53 2.95 0.90
N SER A 22 -13.94 3.92 1.60
CA SER A 22 -14.55 5.24 1.79
C SER A 22 -14.70 6.00 0.47
N LEU A 23 -13.68 5.94 -0.41
CA LEU A 23 -13.72 6.52 -1.75
C LEU A 23 -14.75 5.82 -2.64
N LEU A 24 -14.83 4.48 -2.60
CA LEU A 24 -15.82 3.71 -3.35
C LEU A 24 -17.25 4.09 -2.93
N LEU A 25 -17.52 4.12 -1.62
CA LEU A 25 -18.83 4.50 -1.09
C LEU A 25 -19.18 5.95 -1.45
N PHE A 26 -18.22 6.88 -1.35
CA PHE A 26 -18.41 8.27 -1.78
C PHE A 26 -18.74 8.36 -3.29
N VAL A 27 -17.99 7.68 -4.15
CA VAL A 27 -18.21 7.70 -5.61
C VAL A 27 -19.59 7.11 -5.97
N ILE A 28 -20.03 6.04 -5.30
CA ILE A 28 -21.38 5.49 -5.46
C ILE A 28 -22.46 6.48 -5.02
N LEU A 29 -22.31 7.09 -3.83
CA LEU A 29 -23.32 8.01 -3.30
C LEU A 29 -23.41 9.30 -4.12
N VAL A 30 -22.27 9.85 -4.57
CA VAL A 30 -22.27 11.07 -5.39
C VAL A 30 -22.80 10.79 -6.80
N SER A 31 -22.50 9.64 -7.43
CA SER A 31 -23.06 9.33 -8.75
C SER A 31 -24.59 9.17 -8.69
N LEU A 32 -25.10 8.48 -7.68
CA LEU A 32 -26.55 8.29 -7.46
C LEU A 32 -27.27 9.60 -7.14
N LYS A 33 -26.60 10.52 -6.42
CA LYS A 33 -27.11 11.87 -6.13
C LYS A 33 -27.13 12.73 -7.39
N LEU A 34 -26.05 12.73 -8.19
CA LEU A 34 -25.97 13.46 -9.46
C LEU A 34 -26.96 12.95 -10.52
N ASP A 35 -27.28 11.65 -10.51
CA ASP A 35 -28.33 11.05 -11.34
C ASP A 35 -29.76 11.30 -10.81
N ASN A 36 -29.93 12.06 -9.73
CA ASN A 36 -31.21 12.28 -9.02
C ASN A 36 -31.97 10.99 -8.67
N ARG A 37 -31.26 9.85 -8.57
CA ARG A 37 -31.85 8.55 -8.21
C ARG A 37 -32.21 8.46 -6.74
N VAL A 38 -31.57 9.30 -5.91
CA VAL A 38 -31.67 9.24 -4.45
C VAL A 38 -31.73 10.65 -3.85
N GLY A 39 -32.77 10.92 -3.06
CA GLY A 39 -33.03 12.22 -2.45
C GLY A 39 -32.26 12.55 -1.17
N PHE A 40 -31.16 11.84 -0.87
CA PHE A 40 -30.40 12.07 0.38
C PHE A 40 -29.76 13.47 0.42
N SER A 41 -29.64 14.03 1.63
CA SER A 41 -28.81 15.21 1.91
C SER A 41 -27.34 14.96 1.53
N TYR A 42 -26.62 16.00 1.11
CA TYR A 42 -25.18 15.92 0.85
C TYR A 42 -24.39 15.48 2.10
N ALA A 43 -24.92 15.69 3.31
CA ALA A 43 -24.32 15.17 4.54
C ALA A 43 -24.14 13.64 4.51
N PHE A 44 -25.11 12.90 3.95
CA PHE A 44 -25.00 11.45 3.82
C PHE A 44 -24.02 11.05 2.72
N VAL A 45 -23.96 11.83 1.63
CA VAL A 45 -23.01 11.62 0.52
C VAL A 45 -21.56 11.77 0.99
N PHE A 46 -21.26 12.79 1.82
CA PHE A 46 -19.92 13.04 2.35
C PHE A 46 -19.56 12.20 3.59
N ALA A 47 -20.53 11.52 4.22
CA ALA A 47 -20.31 10.72 5.44
C ALA A 47 -19.17 9.68 5.35
N PRO A 48 -18.93 8.96 4.23
CA PRO A 48 -17.78 8.05 4.13
C PRO A 48 -16.43 8.78 4.24
N LEU A 49 -16.30 9.97 3.66
CA LEU A 49 -15.07 10.77 3.70
C LEU A 49 -14.83 11.35 5.09
N TRP A 50 -15.87 11.90 5.74
CA TRP A 50 -15.77 12.34 7.14
C TRP A 50 -15.42 11.18 8.08
N SER A 51 -15.99 9.99 7.87
CA SER A 51 -15.65 8.80 8.65
C SER A 51 -14.18 8.41 8.51
N CYS A 52 -13.63 8.48 7.29
CA CYS A 52 -12.21 8.23 7.04
C CYS A 52 -11.31 9.27 7.73
N ASN A 53 -11.62 10.57 7.57
CA ASN A 53 -10.87 11.65 8.22
C ASN A 53 -10.91 11.56 9.75
N LEU A 54 -12.08 11.32 10.34
CA LEU A 54 -12.27 11.15 11.79
C LEU A 54 -11.47 9.96 12.33
N LEU A 55 -11.38 8.85 11.57
CA LEU A 55 -10.55 7.70 11.94
C LEU A 55 -9.06 8.05 11.95
N VAL A 56 -8.59 8.81 10.96
CA VAL A 56 -7.19 9.29 10.90
C VAL A 56 -6.89 10.25 12.05
N PHE A 57 -7.79 11.17 12.39
CA PHE A 57 -7.62 12.07 13.53
C PHE A 57 -7.61 11.31 14.87
N ALA A 58 -8.52 10.35 15.07
CA ALA A 58 -8.52 9.49 16.25
C ALA A 58 -7.22 8.68 16.37
N GLY A 59 -6.73 8.13 15.24
CA GLY A 59 -5.45 7.44 15.16
C GLY A 59 -4.26 8.34 15.53
N ALA A 60 -4.22 9.57 14.99
CA ALA A 60 -3.19 10.55 15.26
C ALA A 60 -3.18 11.05 16.73
N ILE A 61 -4.36 11.32 17.30
CA ILE A 61 -4.50 11.72 18.71
C ILE A 61 -4.03 10.59 19.64
N ILE A 62 -4.50 9.36 19.43
CA ILE A 62 -4.10 8.21 20.26
C ILE A 62 -2.60 7.90 20.07
N GLY A 63 -2.08 8.02 18.84
CA GLY A 63 -0.65 7.90 18.55
C GLY A 63 0.19 8.96 19.28
N ALA A 64 -0.24 10.22 19.26
CA ALA A 64 0.43 11.31 19.98
C ALA A 64 0.39 11.11 21.50
N CYS A 65 -0.76 10.74 22.08
CA CYS A 65 -0.88 10.39 23.49
C CYS A 65 0.05 9.21 23.87
N SER A 66 0.12 8.16 23.04
CA SER A 66 1.06 7.03 23.23
C SER A 66 2.52 7.50 23.19
N PHE A 67 2.89 8.36 22.23
CA PHE A 67 4.23 8.92 22.11
C PHE A 67 4.61 9.76 23.34
N CYS A 68 3.71 10.63 23.82
CA CYS A 68 3.93 11.43 25.02
C CYS A 68 4.04 10.57 26.29
N ALA A 69 3.21 9.55 26.45
CA ALA A 69 3.21 8.69 27.64
C ALA A 69 4.45 7.79 27.73
N LYS A 70 4.98 7.31 26.59
CA LYS A 70 6.17 6.44 26.53
C LYS A 70 7.00 6.79 25.28
N PRO A 71 7.82 7.85 25.28
CA PRO A 71 8.57 8.23 24.09
C PRO A 71 9.52 7.11 23.64
N PRO A 72 9.67 6.86 22.33
CA PRO A 72 10.70 5.95 21.82
C PRO A 72 12.09 6.34 22.31
N SER A 73 13.02 5.39 22.42
CA SER A 73 14.43 5.70 22.66
C SER A 73 15.01 6.58 21.54
N ARG A 74 16.19 7.17 21.76
CA ARG A 74 16.89 7.91 20.69
C ARG A 74 17.42 6.99 19.58
N ASN A 75 17.60 5.70 19.87
CA ASN A 75 18.17 4.73 18.95
C ASN A 75 17.11 4.15 17.98
N GLU A 76 15.82 4.21 18.34
CA GLU A 76 14.69 3.77 17.50
C GLU A 76 14.31 4.84 16.46
N ILE A 77 15.26 5.17 15.58
CA ILE A 77 15.09 6.20 14.53
C ILE A 77 13.90 5.86 13.61
N ALA A 78 13.78 4.60 13.18
CA ALA A 78 12.69 4.15 12.31
C ALA A 78 11.30 4.44 12.91
N LEU A 79 11.08 4.08 14.18
CA LEU A 79 9.80 4.30 14.87
C LEU A 79 9.46 5.79 15.02
N ARG A 80 10.48 6.66 15.16
CA ARG A 80 10.31 8.13 15.18
C ARG A 80 9.98 8.70 13.81
N VAL A 81 10.56 8.16 12.74
CA VAL A 81 10.22 8.53 11.36
C VAL A 81 8.80 8.06 11.02
N ASP A 82 8.38 6.87 11.44
CA ASP A 82 7.00 6.39 11.26
C ASP A 82 5.97 7.25 12.02
N PHE A 83 6.33 7.76 13.20
CA PHE A 83 5.50 8.72 13.95
C PHE A 83 5.36 10.04 13.20
N ALA A 84 6.46 10.56 12.65
CA ALA A 84 6.44 11.78 11.85
C ALA A 84 5.61 11.59 10.56
N ALA A 85 5.71 10.44 9.88
CA ALA A 85 4.87 10.12 8.73
C ALA A 85 3.38 10.13 9.09
N MET A 86 2.99 9.49 10.21
CA MET A 86 1.61 9.53 10.71
C MET A 86 1.12 10.97 10.94
N LEU A 87 1.95 11.84 11.52
CA LEU A 87 1.59 13.24 11.77
C LEU A 87 1.43 14.04 10.46
N LEU A 88 2.30 13.82 9.48
CA LEU A 88 2.21 14.47 8.17
C LEU A 88 0.94 14.03 7.42
N THR A 89 0.64 12.72 7.39
CA THR A 89 -0.63 12.22 6.84
C THR A 89 -1.85 12.82 7.56
N ALA A 90 -1.78 13.01 8.88
CA ALA A 90 -2.87 13.66 9.63
C ALA A 90 -3.04 15.13 9.26
N VAL A 91 -1.95 15.88 9.03
CA VAL A 91 -1.99 17.27 8.53
C VAL A 91 -2.65 17.34 7.16
N GLU A 92 -2.34 16.41 6.25
CA GLU A 92 -3.00 16.35 4.93
C GLU A 92 -4.50 16.07 5.05
N HIS A 93 -4.90 15.19 5.96
CA HIS A 93 -6.32 14.91 6.24
C HIS A 93 -7.05 16.10 6.89
N VAL A 94 -6.36 17.03 7.57
CA VAL A 94 -6.98 18.30 8.02
C VAL A 94 -7.41 19.14 6.81
N PHE A 95 -6.56 19.29 5.79
CA PHE A 95 -6.91 20.02 4.57
C PHE A 95 -8.02 19.32 3.77
N LEU A 96 -7.97 17.99 3.64
CA LEU A 96 -9.04 17.22 3.00
C LEU A 96 -10.38 17.36 3.75
N CYS A 97 -10.36 17.29 5.08
CA CYS A 97 -11.56 17.47 5.90
C CYS A 97 -12.11 18.90 5.80
N ALA A 98 -11.24 19.92 5.75
CA ALA A 98 -11.65 21.31 5.53
C ALA A 98 -12.31 21.49 4.14
N PHE A 99 -11.72 20.94 3.07
CA PHE A 99 -12.32 20.95 1.74
C PHE A 99 -13.69 20.28 1.71
N VAL A 100 -13.83 19.06 2.23
CA VAL A 100 -15.11 18.34 2.27
C VAL A 100 -16.16 19.12 3.08
N THR A 101 -15.74 19.79 4.16
CA THR A 101 -16.63 20.62 4.98
C THR A 101 -17.09 21.88 4.22
N PHE A 102 -16.19 22.59 3.53
CA PHE A 102 -16.58 23.74 2.71
C PHE A 102 -17.44 23.34 1.51
N ALA A 103 -17.17 22.20 0.87
CA ALA A 103 -17.99 21.67 -0.21
C ALA A 103 -19.41 21.31 0.29
N PHE A 104 -19.53 20.72 1.48
CA PHE A 104 -20.82 20.48 2.12
C PHE A 104 -21.56 21.79 2.47
N VAL A 105 -20.87 22.77 3.06
CA VAL A 105 -21.47 24.08 3.39
C VAL A 105 -22.01 24.75 2.13
N LYS A 106 -21.25 24.74 1.03
CA LYS A 106 -21.73 25.29 -0.24
C LYS A 106 -22.92 24.50 -0.81
N LEU A 107 -22.83 23.17 -0.88
CA LEU A 107 -23.85 22.36 -1.57
C LEU A 107 -25.16 22.18 -0.81
N GLU A 108 -25.15 22.22 0.53
CA GLU A 108 -26.34 21.99 1.35
C GLU A 108 -26.79 23.24 2.13
N LEU A 109 -25.86 24.03 2.68
CA LEU A 109 -26.18 25.11 3.63
C LEU A 109 -26.34 26.49 2.98
N GLU A 110 -25.74 26.74 1.82
CA GLU A 110 -25.86 28.02 1.08
C GLU A 110 -27.33 28.47 0.88
N PRO A 111 -28.31 27.59 0.52
CA PRO A 111 -29.72 27.98 0.42
C PRO A 111 -30.43 28.31 1.75
N PHE A 112 -29.84 27.94 2.89
CA PHE A 112 -30.40 28.18 4.24
C PHE A 112 -29.68 29.29 5.00
N LEU A 113 -28.55 29.77 4.50
CA LEU A 113 -27.77 30.83 5.16
C LEU A 113 -28.34 32.21 4.77
N PRO A 114 -28.61 33.11 5.74
CA PRO A 114 -29.19 34.43 5.48
C PRO A 114 -28.15 35.45 4.96
N PHE A 115 -27.03 34.99 4.41
CA PHE A 115 -25.95 35.84 3.90
C PHE A 115 -26.13 36.08 2.41
N GLU A 116 -26.24 37.35 2.02
CA GLU A 116 -26.47 37.82 0.64
C GLU A 116 -25.23 37.66 -0.29
N HIS A 117 -24.20 36.92 0.14
CA HIS A 117 -22.97 36.71 -0.60
C HIS A 117 -22.77 35.21 -0.85
N GLU A 118 -22.91 34.79 -2.11
CA GLU A 118 -22.58 33.44 -2.58
C GLU A 118 -21.09 33.14 -2.30
N ILE A 119 -20.78 31.93 -1.83
CA ILE A 119 -19.42 31.53 -1.48
C ILE A 119 -18.72 31.03 -2.75
N PRO A 120 -17.73 31.72 -3.34
CA PRO A 120 -17.06 31.24 -4.54
C PRO A 120 -16.34 29.90 -4.31
N TRP A 121 -16.37 29.03 -5.31
CA TRP A 121 -15.65 27.75 -5.34
C TRP A 121 -14.14 27.93 -5.14
N THR A 122 -13.57 29.07 -5.55
CA THR A 122 -12.19 29.45 -5.24
C THR A 122 -11.89 29.42 -3.73
N ILE A 123 -12.84 29.81 -2.86
CA ILE A 123 -12.68 29.68 -1.40
C ILE A 123 -12.86 28.23 -0.96
N VAL A 124 -13.85 27.51 -1.52
CA VAL A 124 -14.08 26.09 -1.21
C VAL A 124 -12.85 25.23 -1.51
N PHE A 125 -12.15 25.50 -2.63
CA PHE A 125 -10.94 24.80 -3.05
C PHE A 125 -9.64 25.30 -2.38
N CYS A 126 -9.68 26.41 -1.61
CA CYS A 126 -8.50 26.96 -0.93
C CYS A 126 -7.73 25.95 -0.04
N PRO A 127 -8.39 25.04 0.72
CA PRO A 127 -7.71 23.96 1.44
C PRO A 127 -6.95 22.98 0.53
N LEU A 128 -7.41 22.76 -0.72
CA LEU A 128 -6.72 21.90 -1.68
C LEU A 128 -5.50 22.59 -2.31
N PHE A 129 -5.57 23.89 -2.58
CA PHE A 129 -4.41 24.65 -3.04
C PHE A 129 -3.28 24.65 -2.00
N THR A 130 -3.64 24.83 -0.73
CA THR A 130 -2.68 24.76 0.39
C THR A 130 -2.18 23.32 0.62
N LEU A 131 -3.04 22.30 0.51
CA LEU A 131 -2.63 20.90 0.52
C LEU A 131 -1.59 20.57 -0.56
N ALA A 132 -1.81 21.01 -1.80
CA ALA A 132 -0.89 20.74 -2.90
C ALA A 132 0.50 21.40 -2.72
N ILE A 133 0.56 22.59 -2.10
CA ILE A 133 1.82 23.24 -1.73
C ILE A 133 2.50 22.49 -0.57
N VAL A 134 1.74 22.11 0.45
CA VAL A 134 2.25 21.34 1.59
C VAL A 134 2.77 19.97 1.15
N SER A 135 2.08 19.30 0.23
CA SER A 135 2.43 17.94 -0.21
C SER A 135 3.74 17.88 -1.00
N VAL A 136 4.19 18.97 -1.62
CA VAL A 136 5.58 19.07 -2.15
C VAL A 136 6.59 18.94 -1.02
N GLY A 137 6.35 19.61 0.12
CA GLY A 137 7.20 19.51 1.31
C GLY A 137 7.15 18.11 1.94
N VAL A 138 5.97 17.49 2.02
CA VAL A 138 5.80 16.11 2.51
C VAL A 138 6.50 15.11 1.58
N ALA A 139 6.38 15.25 0.27
CA ALA A 139 7.04 14.39 -0.71
C ALA A 139 8.57 14.46 -0.62
N ILE A 140 9.15 15.68 -0.52
CA ILE A 140 10.60 15.86 -0.30
C ILE A 140 11.04 15.21 1.03
N TRP A 141 10.24 15.36 2.08
CA TRP A 141 10.49 14.70 3.37
C TRP A 141 10.43 13.18 3.24
N ALA A 142 9.43 12.62 2.56
CA ALA A 142 9.23 11.19 2.38
C ALA A 142 10.35 10.56 1.55
N MET A 143 10.75 11.20 0.44
CA MET A 143 11.92 10.81 -0.37
C MET A 143 13.21 10.73 0.46
N ARG A 144 13.43 11.69 1.37
CA ARG A 144 14.62 11.70 2.25
C ARG A 144 14.64 10.56 3.27
N HIS A 145 13.47 10.01 3.62
CA HIS A 145 13.31 9.02 4.69
C HIS A 145 12.86 7.63 4.18
N ASP A 146 12.96 7.39 2.88
CA ASP A 146 12.55 6.14 2.20
C ASP A 146 11.10 5.73 2.55
N LYS A 147 10.19 6.71 2.50
CA LYS A 147 8.74 6.51 2.67
C LYS A 147 8.01 6.67 1.34
N PRO A 148 6.95 5.87 1.08
CA PRO A 148 6.13 6.04 -0.11
C PRO A 148 5.39 7.38 -0.05
N PHE A 149 5.27 8.06 -1.20
CA PHE A 149 4.67 9.39 -1.33
C PHE A 149 3.65 9.46 -2.50
N GLU A 150 2.87 8.38 -2.67
CA GLU A 150 1.98 8.15 -3.81
C GLU A 150 0.88 9.22 -3.93
N PHE A 151 0.29 9.68 -2.82
CA PHE A 151 -0.81 10.64 -2.83
C PHE A 151 -0.31 12.09 -2.83
N GLU A 152 0.80 12.32 -2.14
CA GLU A 152 1.46 13.59 -1.96
C GLU A 152 1.93 14.15 -3.32
N PHE A 153 2.46 13.26 -4.17
CA PHE A 153 2.76 13.57 -5.57
C PHE A 153 1.51 13.89 -6.40
N LEU A 154 0.42 13.12 -6.22
CA LEU A 154 -0.85 13.35 -6.94
C LEU A 154 -1.49 14.69 -6.59
N TYR A 155 -1.43 15.14 -5.33
CA TYR A 155 -1.91 16.47 -4.94
C TYR A 155 -1.01 17.57 -5.51
N ALA A 156 0.32 17.41 -5.45
CA ALA A 156 1.27 18.40 -5.93
C ALA A 156 1.16 18.64 -7.45
N ILE A 157 1.12 17.55 -8.25
CA ILE A 157 1.12 17.67 -9.72
C ILE A 157 -0.19 18.20 -10.28
N ASN A 158 -1.32 17.98 -9.60
CA ASN A 158 -2.65 18.40 -10.04
C ASN A 158 -3.10 19.75 -9.44
N ILE A 159 -2.19 20.55 -8.85
CA ILE A 159 -2.52 21.89 -8.34
C ILE A 159 -3.17 22.79 -9.41
N VAL A 160 -2.73 22.66 -10.66
CA VAL A 160 -3.28 23.43 -11.80
C VAL A 160 -4.71 23.00 -12.12
N GLU A 161 -5.01 21.70 -12.05
CA GLU A 161 -6.36 21.17 -12.26
C GLU A 161 -7.32 21.68 -11.19
N MET A 162 -6.91 21.64 -9.92
CA MET A 162 -7.72 22.16 -8.81
C MET A 162 -8.10 23.63 -9.02
N VAL A 163 -7.17 24.45 -9.52
CA VAL A 163 -7.42 25.87 -9.83
C VAL A 163 -8.35 26.02 -11.03
N PHE A 164 -8.13 25.27 -12.12
CA PHE A 164 -8.99 25.33 -13.30
C PHE A 164 -10.42 24.86 -13.01
N VAL A 165 -10.59 23.81 -12.19
CA VAL A 165 -11.91 23.34 -11.74
C VAL A 165 -12.60 24.41 -10.91
N ALA A 166 -11.91 25.05 -9.95
CA ALA A 166 -12.49 26.13 -9.15
C ALA A 166 -12.95 27.32 -10.02
N PHE A 167 -12.10 27.80 -10.93
CA PHE A 167 -12.45 28.91 -11.83
C PHE A 167 -13.54 28.57 -12.85
N LYS A 168 -13.59 27.32 -13.34
CA LYS A 168 -14.67 26.85 -14.22
C LYS A 168 -16.01 26.78 -13.48
N LEU A 169 -16.01 26.28 -12.23
CA LEU A 169 -17.20 26.23 -11.37
C LEU A 169 -17.67 27.63 -10.94
N ASP A 170 -16.76 28.60 -10.79
CA ASP A 170 -17.06 30.02 -10.55
C ASP A 170 -17.45 30.79 -11.83
N LYS A 171 -17.56 30.13 -12.99
CA LYS A 171 -17.89 30.73 -14.30
C LYS A 171 -16.99 31.91 -14.70
N GLN A 172 -15.75 31.95 -14.18
CA GLN A 172 -14.75 32.94 -14.59
C GLN A 172 -14.09 32.58 -15.93
N VAL A 173 -14.30 31.34 -16.39
CA VAL A 173 -13.58 30.73 -17.51
C VAL A 173 -14.51 29.83 -18.33
N ASP A 174 -14.68 30.14 -19.62
CA ASP A 174 -15.60 29.44 -20.53
C ASP A 174 -14.95 28.30 -21.35
N TRP A 175 -13.80 27.77 -20.91
CA TRP A 175 -13.14 26.65 -21.59
C TRP A 175 -13.94 25.35 -21.51
N SER A 176 -13.70 24.42 -22.44
CA SER A 176 -14.20 23.05 -22.34
C SER A 176 -13.62 22.31 -21.12
N TRP A 177 -14.38 21.36 -20.59
CA TRP A 177 -13.94 20.47 -19.52
C TRP A 177 -12.72 19.65 -19.95
N ALA A 178 -12.62 19.26 -21.23
CA ALA A 178 -11.40 18.68 -21.78
C ALA A 178 -10.15 19.52 -21.52
N VAL A 179 -10.23 20.86 -21.61
CA VAL A 179 -9.12 21.79 -21.30
C VAL A 179 -8.86 21.89 -19.79
N VAL A 180 -9.91 21.98 -18.97
CA VAL A 180 -9.82 22.01 -17.50
C VAL A 180 -9.09 20.78 -16.96
N PHE A 181 -9.34 19.60 -17.53
CA PHE A 181 -8.73 18.34 -17.11
C PHE A 181 -7.36 18.03 -17.75
N ILE A 182 -6.75 18.94 -18.54
CA ILE A 182 -5.43 18.70 -19.18
C ILE A 182 -4.36 18.17 -18.21
N PRO A 183 -4.19 18.70 -16.98
CA PRO A 183 -3.19 18.18 -16.05
C PRO A 183 -3.44 16.71 -15.70
N LEU A 184 -4.69 16.33 -15.42
CA LEU A 184 -5.08 14.94 -15.14
C LEU A 184 -4.88 14.03 -16.34
N TRP A 185 -5.18 14.50 -17.57
CA TRP A 185 -4.86 13.77 -18.80
C TRP A 185 -3.38 13.48 -18.93
N VAL A 186 -2.51 14.45 -18.64
CA VAL A 186 -1.05 14.28 -18.68
C VAL A 186 -0.60 13.26 -17.62
N VAL A 187 -1.09 13.38 -16.39
CA VAL A 187 -0.75 12.46 -15.27
C VAL A 187 -1.22 11.03 -15.57
N LEU A 188 -2.49 10.85 -15.98
CA LEU A 188 -3.03 9.53 -16.28
C LEU A 188 -2.36 8.92 -17.52
N SER A 189 -2.08 9.69 -18.57
CA SER A 189 -1.37 9.20 -19.76
C SER A 189 0.06 8.78 -19.44
N LEU A 190 0.80 9.56 -18.65
CA LEU A 190 2.13 9.20 -18.19
C LEU A 190 2.10 7.93 -17.31
N SER A 191 1.10 7.83 -16.42
CA SER A 191 0.91 6.62 -15.60
C SER A 191 0.55 5.40 -16.44
N ALA A 192 -0.20 5.56 -17.54
CA ALA A 192 -0.53 4.46 -18.46
C ALA A 192 0.72 3.94 -19.18
N VAL A 193 1.61 4.83 -19.64
CA VAL A 193 2.92 4.44 -20.19
C VAL A 193 3.78 3.73 -19.14
N GLY A 194 3.84 4.26 -17.91
CA GLY A 194 4.56 3.62 -16.80
C GLY A 194 4.03 2.23 -16.43
N VAL A 195 2.71 2.05 -16.49
CA VAL A 195 2.03 0.77 -16.27
C VAL A 195 2.32 -0.22 -17.40
N VAL A 196 2.28 0.20 -18.67
CA VAL A 196 2.64 -0.66 -19.81
C VAL A 196 4.10 -1.11 -19.69
N TYR A 197 5.01 -0.20 -19.32
CA TYR A 197 6.40 -0.55 -19.03
C TYR A 197 6.52 -1.56 -17.88
N ALA A 198 5.83 -1.33 -16.76
CA ALA A 198 5.83 -2.24 -15.62
C ALA A 198 5.24 -3.62 -15.97
N LEU A 199 4.23 -3.68 -16.83
CA LEU A 199 3.62 -4.91 -17.33
C LEU A 199 4.60 -5.68 -18.22
N VAL A 200 5.26 -5.03 -19.18
CA VAL A 200 6.31 -5.64 -20.01
C VAL A 200 7.46 -6.15 -19.15
N LEU A 201 7.96 -5.34 -18.21
CA LEU A 201 9.00 -5.73 -17.26
C LEU A 201 8.56 -6.94 -16.42
N SER A 202 7.31 -6.96 -15.95
CA SER A 202 6.77 -8.09 -15.19
C SER A 202 6.70 -9.38 -16.02
N ILE A 203 6.39 -9.32 -17.32
CA ILE A 203 6.41 -10.48 -18.23
C ILE A 203 7.85 -10.98 -18.44
N VAL A 204 8.82 -10.08 -18.64
CA VAL A 204 10.23 -10.43 -18.80
C VAL A 204 10.77 -11.08 -17.52
N LEU A 205 10.52 -10.49 -16.35
CA LEU A 205 10.87 -11.06 -15.05
C LEU A 205 10.13 -12.39 -14.79
N ALA A 206 8.87 -12.52 -15.20
CA ALA A 206 8.12 -13.76 -15.11
C ALA A 206 8.71 -14.89 -15.97
N ARG A 207 9.41 -14.59 -17.08
CA ARG A 207 10.15 -15.59 -17.87
C ARG A 207 11.58 -15.84 -17.39
N SER A 208 12.20 -14.85 -16.75
CA SER A 208 13.55 -14.98 -16.20
C SER A 208 13.65 -16.08 -15.12
N ARG A 209 14.71 -16.89 -15.16
CA ARG A 209 14.98 -17.96 -14.17
C ARG A 209 15.88 -17.53 -13.01
N HIS A 210 16.47 -16.32 -13.07
CA HIS A 210 17.47 -15.85 -12.11
C HIS A 210 16.88 -15.25 -10.81
N PHE A 211 15.57 -14.98 -10.75
CA PHE A 211 14.91 -14.40 -9.58
C PHE A 211 14.06 -15.41 -8.81
N LEU A 212 14.00 -15.26 -7.48
CA LEU A 212 13.19 -16.10 -6.61
C LEU A 212 11.70 -16.07 -7.03
N PRO A 213 10.96 -17.19 -6.93
CA PRO A 213 9.55 -17.27 -7.33
C PRO A 213 8.61 -16.29 -6.60
N SER A 214 8.99 -15.82 -5.40
CA SER A 214 8.26 -14.81 -4.61
C SER A 214 8.30 -13.42 -5.27
N HIS A 215 9.50 -12.88 -5.51
CA HIS A 215 9.66 -11.55 -6.13
C HIS A 215 9.06 -11.50 -7.54
N ARG A 216 9.20 -12.57 -8.33
CA ARG A 216 8.58 -12.65 -9.67
C ARG A 216 7.05 -12.49 -9.62
N ARG A 217 6.39 -13.08 -8.63
CA ARG A 217 4.93 -12.92 -8.43
C ARG A 217 4.59 -11.49 -7.98
N GLN A 218 5.37 -10.93 -7.06
CA GLN A 218 5.18 -9.57 -6.55
C GLN A 218 5.16 -8.51 -7.67
N HIS A 219 6.14 -8.54 -8.58
CA HIS A 219 6.17 -7.59 -9.70
C HIS A 219 4.98 -7.74 -10.66
N VAL A 220 4.52 -8.97 -10.92
CA VAL A 220 3.33 -9.22 -11.75
C VAL A 220 2.05 -8.73 -11.07
N TYR A 221 1.86 -9.02 -9.77
CA TYR A 221 0.69 -8.54 -9.03
C TYR A 221 0.67 -7.01 -8.92
N SER A 222 1.82 -6.36 -8.67
CA SER A 222 1.91 -4.90 -8.62
C SER A 222 1.60 -4.26 -9.98
N ALA A 223 2.16 -4.78 -11.08
CA ALA A 223 1.88 -4.27 -12.42
C ALA A 223 0.39 -4.42 -12.81
N LEU A 224 -0.19 -5.58 -12.51
CA LEU A 224 -1.62 -5.85 -12.75
C LEU A 224 -2.53 -4.93 -11.92
N LEU A 225 -2.20 -4.70 -10.64
CA LEU A 225 -2.90 -3.75 -9.77
C LEU A 225 -2.93 -2.33 -10.36
N HIS A 226 -1.76 -1.80 -10.73
CA HIS A 226 -1.70 -0.46 -11.31
C HIS A 226 -2.40 -0.40 -12.68
N THR A 227 -2.42 -1.48 -13.46
CA THR A 227 -3.22 -1.57 -14.69
C THR A 227 -4.71 -1.49 -14.41
N MET A 228 -5.19 -2.24 -13.42
CA MET A 228 -6.60 -2.25 -13.00
C MET A 228 -7.03 -0.95 -12.32
N LEU A 229 -6.10 -0.09 -11.91
CA LEU A 229 -6.40 1.26 -11.42
C LEU A 229 -6.37 2.31 -12.54
N VAL A 230 -5.27 2.37 -13.29
CA VAL A 230 -5.02 3.43 -14.29
C VAL A 230 -5.93 3.32 -15.50
N VAL A 231 -6.13 2.13 -16.06
CA VAL A 231 -6.95 1.99 -17.29
C VAL A 231 -8.42 2.37 -17.01
N PRO A 232 -9.08 1.90 -15.93
CA PRO A 232 -10.44 2.34 -15.63
C PRO A 232 -10.53 3.80 -15.19
N ALA A 233 -9.51 4.36 -14.54
CA ALA A 233 -9.46 5.80 -14.25
C ALA A 233 -9.40 6.65 -15.52
N LEU A 234 -8.59 6.24 -16.52
CA LEU A 234 -8.52 6.91 -17.82
C LEU A 234 -9.86 6.81 -18.59
N ILE A 235 -10.51 5.63 -18.60
CA ILE A 235 -11.84 5.47 -19.21
C ILE A 235 -12.87 6.36 -18.50
N CYS A 236 -12.85 6.41 -17.16
CA CYS A 236 -13.70 7.28 -16.38
C CYS A 236 -13.47 8.77 -16.75
N LEU A 237 -12.22 9.18 -16.94
CA LEU A 237 -11.90 10.56 -17.37
C LEU A 237 -12.48 10.87 -18.76
N VAL A 238 -12.27 9.99 -19.75
CA VAL A 238 -12.82 10.14 -21.12
C VAL A 238 -14.34 10.32 -21.08
N LEU A 239 -15.04 9.46 -20.33
CA LEU A 239 -16.50 9.49 -20.22
C LEU A 239 -16.99 10.74 -19.47
N LEU A 240 -16.27 11.17 -18.43
CA LEU A 240 -16.60 12.35 -17.65
C LEU A 240 -16.39 13.64 -18.44
N THR A 241 -15.26 13.77 -19.16
CA THR A 241 -15.01 14.94 -20.03
C THR A 241 -16.06 15.02 -21.13
N GLY A 242 -16.36 13.89 -21.80
CA GLY A 242 -17.37 13.84 -22.86
C GLY A 242 -18.76 14.25 -22.36
N LYS A 243 -19.21 13.71 -21.23
CA LYS A 243 -20.51 14.09 -20.64
C LYS A 243 -20.55 15.57 -20.21
N LEU A 244 -19.51 16.07 -19.56
CA LEU A 244 -19.48 17.45 -19.06
C LEU A 244 -19.39 18.48 -20.19
N ASP A 245 -18.69 18.17 -21.29
CA ASP A 245 -18.66 19.03 -22.48
C ASP A 245 -19.97 18.97 -23.29
N ALA A 246 -20.60 17.79 -23.43
CA ALA A 246 -21.92 17.65 -24.07
C ALA A 246 -23.04 18.40 -23.32
N LEU A 247 -22.89 18.60 -21.99
CA LEU A 247 -23.81 19.43 -21.20
C LEU A 247 -23.60 20.94 -21.43
N HIS A 248 -22.45 21.36 -21.94
CA HIS A 248 -22.09 22.77 -22.11
C HIS A 248 -22.33 23.26 -23.55
N TRP A 249 -22.03 22.43 -24.54
CA TRP A 249 -22.12 22.74 -25.96
C TRP A 249 -23.35 22.05 -26.56
N THR A 250 -24.40 22.84 -26.84
CA THR A 250 -25.79 22.42 -27.03
C THR A 250 -26.11 21.76 -28.38
N GLU A 251 -25.39 20.71 -28.75
CA GLU A 251 -25.84 19.75 -29.77
C GLU A 251 -26.25 18.43 -29.10
N LYS A 252 -27.27 17.75 -29.64
CA LYS A 252 -27.85 16.52 -29.06
C LYS A 252 -26.91 15.32 -29.26
N GLU A 253 -25.79 15.34 -28.56
CA GLU A 253 -24.90 14.19 -28.42
C GLU A 253 -25.56 13.12 -27.52
N PRO A 254 -25.57 11.83 -27.90
CA PRO A 254 -26.06 10.75 -27.03
C PRO A 254 -25.21 10.58 -25.75
N ALA A 255 -24.07 11.28 -25.65
CA ALA A 255 -23.22 11.38 -24.46
C ALA A 255 -23.82 12.27 -23.34
N ALA A 256 -24.88 13.04 -23.58
CA ALA A 256 -25.58 13.78 -22.53
C ALA A 256 -26.47 12.85 -21.66
N ASP A 257 -27.12 11.86 -22.29
CA ASP A 257 -28.13 11.00 -21.66
C ASP A 257 -27.54 9.85 -20.80
N ILE A 258 -26.22 9.60 -20.88
CA ILE A 258 -25.60 8.55 -20.07
C ILE A 258 -25.59 8.93 -18.57
N PRO A 259 -26.08 8.07 -17.66
CA PRO A 259 -26.09 8.37 -16.23
C PRO A 259 -24.65 8.44 -15.68
N TYR A 260 -24.41 9.35 -14.72
CA TYR A 260 -23.14 9.49 -14.01
C TYR A 260 -22.70 8.17 -13.36
N THR A 261 -23.64 7.33 -12.91
CA THR A 261 -23.35 5.99 -12.40
C THR A 261 -22.65 5.10 -13.44
N MET A 262 -22.94 5.25 -14.74
CA MET A 262 -22.22 4.55 -15.82
C MET A 262 -20.88 5.21 -16.15
N VAL A 263 -20.79 6.54 -16.08
CA VAL A 263 -19.53 7.29 -16.24
C VAL A 263 -18.49 6.86 -15.19
N PHE A 264 -18.92 6.75 -13.93
CA PHE A 264 -18.06 6.37 -12.80
C PHE A 264 -17.91 4.85 -12.60
N LEU A 265 -18.67 4.01 -13.32
CA LEU A 265 -18.62 2.54 -13.17
C LEU A 265 -17.20 1.94 -13.31
N PRO A 266 -16.33 2.36 -14.25
CA PRO A 266 -14.97 1.86 -14.34
C PRO A 266 -14.15 2.17 -13.06
N LEU A 267 -14.33 3.37 -12.50
CA LEU A 267 -13.66 3.80 -11.26
C LEU A 267 -14.20 3.06 -10.04
N MET A 268 -15.51 2.79 -9.97
CA MET A 268 -16.08 1.96 -8.90
C MET A 268 -15.49 0.54 -8.92
N LEU A 269 -15.37 -0.05 -10.11
CA LEU A 269 -14.79 -1.39 -10.25
C LEU A 269 -13.30 -1.40 -9.83
N SER A 270 -12.51 -0.41 -10.24
CA SER A 270 -11.09 -0.35 -9.86
C SER A 270 -10.88 -0.09 -8.36
N LEU A 271 -11.69 0.75 -7.73
CA LEU A 271 -11.66 0.97 -6.28
C LEU A 271 -12.11 -0.28 -5.51
N GLY A 272 -13.16 -0.98 -5.97
CA GLY A 272 -13.62 -2.24 -5.38
C GLY A 272 -12.58 -3.36 -5.46
N LEU A 273 -11.92 -3.52 -6.61
CA LEU A 273 -10.79 -4.44 -6.78
C LEU A 273 -9.61 -4.05 -5.88
N SER A 274 -9.27 -2.76 -5.80
CA SER A 274 -8.19 -2.26 -4.95
C SER A 274 -8.46 -2.52 -3.46
N ALA A 275 -9.71 -2.35 -3.00
CA ALA A 275 -10.12 -2.70 -1.65
C ALA A 275 -10.04 -4.22 -1.39
N ALA A 276 -10.53 -5.06 -2.32
CA ALA A 276 -10.43 -6.52 -2.19
C ALA A 276 -8.97 -7.03 -2.14
N MET A 277 -8.08 -6.39 -2.90
CA MET A 277 -6.64 -6.66 -2.89
C MET A 277 -5.99 -6.19 -1.59
N ALA A 278 -6.41 -5.04 -1.02
CA ALA A 278 -5.96 -4.56 0.29
C ALA A 278 -6.40 -5.50 1.43
N ILE A 279 -7.53 -6.21 1.29
CA ILE A 279 -8.01 -7.27 2.20
C ILE A 279 -7.18 -8.56 2.09
N GLY A 280 -6.41 -8.75 1.00
CA GLY A 280 -5.57 -9.93 0.79
C GLY A 280 -6.28 -11.11 0.10
N VAL A 281 -7.45 -10.90 -0.50
CA VAL A 281 -8.24 -11.91 -1.21
C VAL A 281 -7.49 -12.50 -2.42
N THR A 282 -6.55 -11.73 -2.98
CA THR A 282 -5.93 -11.96 -4.29
C THR A 282 -4.39 -11.98 -4.22
N GLY A 283 -3.86 -12.77 -3.29
CA GLY A 283 -2.50 -13.31 -3.40
C GLY A 283 -1.35 -12.38 -2.99
N THR A 284 -0.85 -12.62 -1.77
CA THR A 284 0.55 -12.41 -1.39
C THR A 284 1.13 -11.01 -1.63
N SER A 285 0.92 -10.10 -0.67
CA SER A 285 2.00 -9.15 -0.33
C SER A 285 3.17 -9.98 0.25
N ALA A 286 4.11 -10.37 -0.62
CA ALA A 286 5.13 -11.37 -0.33
C ALA A 286 6.44 -10.81 0.27
N ASN A 287 6.44 -9.53 0.67
CA ASN A 287 7.39 -9.03 1.68
C ASN A 287 6.65 -8.93 3.00
N GLY A 288 7.28 -9.37 4.10
CA GLY A 288 6.76 -9.34 5.47
C GLY A 288 6.59 -7.94 6.07
N THR A 289 6.49 -6.93 5.22
CA THR A 289 6.28 -5.51 5.51
C THR A 289 5.26 -4.99 4.50
N ALA A 290 4.01 -5.41 4.63
CA ALA A 290 2.93 -4.52 4.22
C ALA A 290 3.17 -3.21 4.99
N SER A 291 3.31 -2.08 4.28
CA SER A 291 3.51 -0.73 4.82
C SER A 291 2.23 -0.25 5.53
N THR A 292 1.90 -0.99 6.57
CA THR A 292 0.86 -0.71 7.55
C THR A 292 1.45 0.28 8.53
N ASN A 293 0.71 1.35 8.84
CA ASN A 293 1.21 2.36 9.74
C ASN A 293 1.39 1.74 11.14
N VAL A 294 2.64 1.61 11.58
CA VAL A 294 3.01 0.98 12.86
C VAL A 294 2.46 1.77 14.07
N TRP A 295 2.09 3.04 13.85
CA TRP A 295 1.44 3.91 14.82
C TRP A 295 -0.09 3.92 14.76
N TRP A 296 -0.72 3.03 14.00
CA TRP A 296 -2.18 2.86 14.01
C TRP A 296 -2.68 2.68 15.45
N PHE A 297 -3.46 3.64 15.95
CA PHE A 297 -3.89 3.74 17.36
C PHE A 297 -2.77 3.55 18.39
N GLY A 298 -1.55 4.01 18.08
CA GLY A 298 -0.40 3.96 18.99
C GLY A 298 0.13 2.56 19.31
N LEU A 299 -0.22 1.54 18.51
CA LEU A 299 0.08 0.12 18.74
C LEU A 299 1.58 -0.24 18.73
N ARG A 300 2.42 0.53 18.02
CA ARG A 300 3.88 0.30 17.82
C ARG A 300 4.24 -1.04 17.16
N GLN A 301 3.24 -1.76 16.69
CA GLN A 301 3.35 -2.97 15.90
C GLN A 301 2.23 -2.97 14.84
N PRO A 302 2.39 -3.66 13.71
CA PRO A 302 1.33 -3.82 12.72
C PRO A 302 0.04 -4.39 13.35
N PHE A 303 -1.10 -3.89 12.87
CA PHE A 303 -2.44 -4.16 13.43
C PHE A 303 -2.82 -5.65 13.44
N CYS A 304 -2.48 -6.41 12.40
CA CYS A 304 -2.91 -7.80 12.27
C CYS A 304 -2.18 -8.74 13.26
N PRO A 305 -0.84 -8.66 13.45
CA PRO A 305 -0.16 -9.32 14.56
C PRO A 305 -0.74 -8.95 15.92
N PHE A 306 -1.01 -7.67 16.20
CA PHE A 306 -1.64 -7.25 17.46
C PHE A 306 -3.01 -7.93 17.69
N ILE A 307 -3.88 -8.00 16.67
CA ILE A 307 -5.16 -8.71 16.79
C ILE A 307 -4.98 -10.22 17.02
N LEU A 308 -4.00 -10.85 16.36
CA LEU A 308 -3.71 -12.27 16.55
C LEU A 308 -3.07 -12.57 17.92
N GLU A 309 -2.41 -11.60 18.54
CA GLU A 309 -1.95 -11.67 19.93
C GLU A 309 -3.09 -11.47 20.93
N ALA A 310 -3.96 -10.48 20.68
CA ALA A 310 -5.12 -10.18 21.53
C ALA A 310 -6.23 -11.24 21.48
N CYS A 311 -6.36 -11.98 20.36
CA CYS A 311 -7.40 -12.98 20.15
C CYS A 311 -6.81 -14.40 19.90
N PRO A 312 -6.46 -15.16 20.97
CA PRO A 312 -6.00 -16.55 20.87
C PRO A 312 -6.84 -17.50 19.98
N PRO A 313 -8.19 -17.50 19.99
CA PRO A 313 -8.95 -18.37 19.09
C PRO A 313 -8.75 -17.99 17.62
N LEU A 314 -8.69 -16.69 17.30
CA LEU A 314 -8.44 -16.23 15.93
C LEU A 314 -7.04 -16.62 15.44
N ARG A 315 -6.04 -16.65 16.33
CA ARG A 315 -4.70 -17.16 16.05
C ARG A 315 -4.68 -18.65 15.73
N GLN A 316 -5.52 -19.45 16.38
CA GLN A 316 -5.68 -20.87 16.05
C GLN A 316 -6.29 -21.04 14.65
N TYR A 317 -7.35 -20.30 14.31
CA TYR A 317 -7.92 -20.30 12.95
C TYR A 317 -6.94 -19.77 11.88
N ALA A 318 -6.13 -18.76 12.20
CA ALA A 318 -5.11 -18.21 11.31
C ALA A 318 -4.04 -19.24 10.92
N ASN A 319 -3.69 -20.15 11.84
CA ASN A 319 -2.70 -21.20 11.61
C ASN A 319 -3.23 -22.38 10.77
N VAL A 320 -4.54 -22.47 10.50
CA VAL A 320 -5.08 -23.50 9.61
C VAL A 320 -4.85 -23.09 8.15
N SER A 321 -4.24 -23.98 7.36
CA SER A 321 -4.04 -23.82 5.92
C SER A 321 -4.71 -24.94 5.13
N TYR A 322 -5.67 -24.59 4.26
CA TYR A 322 -6.37 -25.55 3.41
C TYR A 322 -5.63 -25.70 2.08
N LYS A 323 -5.06 -26.88 1.83
CA LYS A 323 -4.46 -27.23 0.53
C LYS A 323 -5.57 -27.72 -0.42
N VAL A 324 -6.15 -26.81 -1.20
CA VAL A 324 -7.07 -27.19 -2.28
C VAL A 324 -6.24 -27.74 -3.44
N GLY A 325 -6.04 -29.06 -3.43
CA GLY A 325 -5.50 -29.82 -4.54
C GLY A 325 -6.62 -30.50 -5.33
N VAL A 326 -6.61 -30.35 -6.66
CA VAL A 326 -7.39 -31.23 -7.52
C VAL A 326 -6.87 -32.64 -7.30
N ARG A 327 -7.72 -33.53 -6.79
CA ARG A 327 -7.41 -34.96 -6.66
C ARG A 327 -7.12 -35.47 -8.06
N LYS A 328 -5.85 -35.74 -8.38
CA LYS A 328 -5.51 -36.47 -9.61
C LYS A 328 -6.21 -37.82 -9.51
N THR A 329 -7.28 -38.00 -10.29
CA THR A 329 -7.87 -39.30 -10.51
C THR A 329 -6.76 -40.18 -11.09
N ARG A 330 -6.32 -41.18 -10.33
CA ARG A 330 -5.60 -42.30 -10.93
C ARG A 330 -6.58 -42.96 -11.90
N PRO A 331 -6.18 -43.31 -13.13
CA PRO A 331 -6.91 -44.32 -13.87
C PRO A 331 -6.69 -45.64 -13.11
N ASP A 332 -7.76 -46.16 -12.52
CA ASP A 332 -7.73 -47.46 -11.86
C ASP A 332 -7.72 -48.55 -12.94
N THR A 333 -6.79 -49.49 -12.82
CA THR A 333 -6.88 -50.81 -13.44
C THR A 333 -6.21 -51.77 -12.45
N GLU A 334 -7.07 -52.53 -11.77
CA GLU A 334 -6.91 -53.89 -11.23
C GLU A 334 -5.47 -54.40 -10.97
N THR A 335 -5.13 -54.95 -9.79
CA THR A 335 -5.82 -56.11 -9.21
C THR A 335 -5.83 -56.15 -7.67
N GLU A 336 -6.96 -56.61 -7.15
CA GLU A 336 -7.29 -57.22 -5.85
C GLU A 336 -6.15 -57.86 -5.01
N VAL A 337 -6.12 -57.57 -3.69
CA VAL A 337 -6.39 -58.51 -2.56
C VAL A 337 -6.78 -57.69 -1.32
N ALA A 338 -7.85 -58.07 -0.62
CA ALA A 338 -8.34 -57.39 0.58
C ALA A 338 -8.06 -58.19 1.86
N LEU A 339 -7.82 -57.50 2.97
CA LEU A 339 -8.23 -57.92 4.33
C LEU A 339 -8.21 -56.75 5.33
N THR A 340 -9.20 -56.73 6.21
CA THR A 340 -9.44 -55.89 7.41
C THR A 340 -8.21 -55.82 8.35
N GLN A 341 -7.99 -54.91 9.32
CA GLN A 341 -8.82 -54.00 10.16
C GLN A 341 -7.83 -52.94 10.77
N GLU A 342 -8.13 -51.85 11.51
CA GLU A 342 -9.36 -51.23 12.07
C GLU A 342 -9.13 -49.69 12.21
N ALA A 343 -9.69 -48.98 13.21
CA ALA A 343 -9.54 -47.54 13.42
C ALA A 343 -8.99 -47.14 14.81
N ALA A 344 -8.00 -46.22 14.85
CA ALA A 344 -7.65 -45.39 16.02
C ALA A 344 -6.78 -44.18 15.60
N PRO A 345 -6.85 -43.01 16.29
CA PRO A 345 -6.11 -41.81 15.90
C PRO A 345 -4.67 -41.78 16.45
N VAL A 346 -3.68 -41.50 15.60
CA VAL A 346 -2.27 -41.42 16.01
C VAL A 346 -1.86 -39.97 16.32
N VAL A 347 -1.58 -39.73 17.60
CA VAL A 347 -0.88 -38.53 18.08
C VAL A 347 0.59 -38.62 17.65
N ILE A 348 1.04 -37.72 16.78
CA ILE A 348 2.46 -37.64 16.40
C ILE A 348 3.21 -36.80 17.44
N ARG A 349 3.99 -37.50 18.26
CA ARG A 349 4.95 -36.96 19.22
C ARG A 349 6.30 -36.84 18.51
N GLU A 350 6.87 -35.64 18.41
CA GLU A 350 8.21 -35.48 17.84
C GLU A 350 9.29 -36.09 18.74
N VAL A 351 10.05 -37.03 18.18
CA VAL A 351 11.36 -37.46 18.67
C VAL A 351 12.24 -37.65 17.44
N ASN A 352 13.31 -36.84 17.32
CA ASN A 352 14.24 -36.89 16.20
C ASN A 352 15.68 -36.93 16.73
N GLU A 353 16.25 -38.11 16.85
CA GLU A 353 17.70 -38.30 17.00
C GLU A 353 18.22 -39.50 16.19
N CYS A 354 19.43 -39.31 15.63
CA CYS A 354 20.42 -40.31 15.22
C CYS A 354 20.08 -41.43 14.21
N ARG A 355 20.51 -41.17 12.96
CA ARG A 355 21.32 -42.09 12.12
C ARG A 355 22.30 -41.19 11.34
N GLN A 356 23.59 -41.48 11.19
CA GLN A 356 24.28 -42.76 11.02
C GLN A 356 25.66 -42.78 11.72
N GLY A 357 26.30 -43.95 11.81
CA GLY A 357 27.70 -44.08 12.22
C GLY A 357 28.39 -45.27 11.53
N SER A 358 29.70 -45.44 11.82
CA SER A 358 30.62 -46.49 11.30
C SER A 358 31.08 -46.27 9.84
N ARG A 359 32.34 -46.46 9.42
CA ARG A 359 33.59 -47.04 10.00
C ARG A 359 34.78 -46.10 9.64
N VAL A 360 36.03 -46.18 10.13
CA VAL A 360 37.01 -47.29 10.26
C VAL A 360 38.11 -46.94 11.29
N ASP A 361 38.65 -47.94 11.99
CA ASP A 361 39.76 -47.83 12.96
C ASP A 361 41.14 -47.44 12.39
N LYS A 362 41.94 -46.68 13.17
CA LYS A 362 43.39 -46.95 13.40
C LYS A 362 44.05 -46.16 14.57
N LYS A 363 43.81 -46.64 15.79
CA LYS A 363 44.79 -47.03 16.84
C LYS A 363 46.12 -46.22 17.05
N LYS A 364 46.29 -45.69 18.29
CA LYS A 364 47.56 -45.37 19.04
C LYS A 364 48.47 -44.23 18.50
N ALA A 365 49.28 -43.51 19.30
CA ALA A 365 49.44 -43.27 20.75
C ALA A 365 50.41 -42.05 20.91
N ALA A 366 50.10 -40.98 21.66
CA ALA A 366 50.46 -40.72 23.07
C ALA A 366 51.72 -39.83 23.30
N VAL A 367 51.76 -39.18 24.48
CA VAL A 367 52.87 -38.46 25.16
C VAL A 367 53.03 -36.94 24.90
N SER A 368 53.50 -36.24 25.93
CA SER A 368 53.38 -34.81 26.28
C SER A 368 54.75 -34.14 26.55
N GLU A 369 54.76 -32.80 26.64
CA GLU A 369 55.69 -31.90 27.37
C GLU A 369 57.21 -31.89 27.08
N THR A 370 57.76 -30.70 26.76
CA THR A 370 58.59 -29.85 27.68
C THR A 370 59.18 -28.59 26.98
N THR A 371 59.55 -27.56 27.76
CA THR A 371 60.06 -26.20 27.40
C THR A 371 61.57 -26.06 27.78
N PRO A 372 62.31 -24.91 27.73
CA PRO A 372 62.18 -23.56 27.11
C PRO A 372 63.54 -23.13 26.41
N PRO A 373 64.12 -21.89 26.46
CA PRO A 373 63.64 -20.49 26.41
C PRO A 373 64.29 -19.61 25.28
N ASN A 374 63.77 -18.40 25.01
CA ASN A 374 64.53 -17.12 24.83
C ASN A 374 63.64 -15.93 24.35
N GLU A 375 63.92 -14.74 24.87
CA GLU A 375 63.32 -13.41 24.55
C GLU A 375 64.12 -12.63 23.47
N PRO A 376 63.73 -11.41 23.05
CA PRO A 376 62.38 -10.88 22.80
C PRO A 376 62.25 -10.24 21.39
N GLY A 377 61.02 -10.12 20.86
CA GLY A 377 60.79 -9.40 19.60
C GLY A 377 59.32 -9.02 19.39
N ILE A 378 59.02 -7.72 19.46
CA ILE A 378 57.65 -7.19 19.29
C ILE A 378 57.21 -7.38 17.83
N ASN A 379 56.42 -8.42 17.57
CA ASN A 379 56.06 -8.82 16.21
C ASN A 379 54.82 -8.05 15.70
N VAL A 380 55.08 -6.83 15.23
CA VAL A 380 54.11 -5.85 14.69
C VAL A 380 53.13 -6.44 13.66
N ALA A 381 53.54 -7.48 12.92
CA ALA A 381 52.69 -8.17 11.95
C ALA A 381 51.44 -8.83 12.57
N ASN A 382 51.49 -9.26 13.84
CA ASN A 382 50.35 -9.88 14.52
C ASN A 382 49.34 -8.84 14.99
N ALA A 383 49.79 -7.67 15.45
CA ALA A 383 48.92 -6.54 15.81
C ALA A 383 48.17 -6.00 14.56
N LEU A 384 48.86 -5.88 13.43
CA LEU A 384 48.25 -5.49 12.15
C LEU A 384 47.25 -6.52 11.61
N LYS A 385 47.45 -7.83 11.87
CA LYS A 385 46.45 -8.86 11.56
C LYS A 385 45.21 -8.78 12.45
N ALA A 386 45.37 -8.53 13.76
CA ALA A 386 44.25 -8.35 14.68
C ALA A 386 43.39 -7.13 14.27
N TYR A 387 44.02 -5.97 14.07
CA TYR A 387 43.32 -4.75 13.65
C TYR A 387 42.60 -4.90 12.29
N ARG A 388 43.21 -5.63 11.33
CA ARG A 388 42.60 -5.94 10.03
C ARG A 388 41.40 -6.89 10.14
N ALA A 389 41.38 -7.77 11.14
CA ALA A 389 40.24 -8.66 11.40
C ALA A 389 39.08 -7.92 12.10
N GLU A 390 39.37 -6.89 12.88
CA GLU A 390 38.39 -6.17 13.70
C GLU A 390 37.67 -5.02 12.97
N TYR A 391 38.34 -4.34 12.02
CA TYR A 391 37.83 -3.11 11.39
C TYR A 391 37.94 -3.08 9.85
N GLY A 392 37.61 -4.19 9.18
CA GLY A 392 37.94 -4.52 7.77
C GLY A 392 37.47 -3.60 6.62
N HIS A 393 37.78 -2.30 6.64
CA HIS A 393 37.69 -1.39 5.49
C HIS A 393 38.99 -1.37 4.68
N PHE A 394 38.91 -1.67 3.37
CA PHE A 394 39.98 -1.41 2.42
C PHE A 394 39.82 -0.01 1.79
N TRP A 395 40.86 0.82 1.85
CA TRP A 395 40.95 2.07 1.08
C TRP A 395 41.86 1.90 -0.14
N LYS A 396 41.51 2.60 -1.22
CA LYS A 396 42.08 2.47 -2.59
C LYS A 396 43.40 3.24 -2.77
N SER A 397 44.26 2.76 -3.66
CA SER A 397 44.61 3.44 -4.93
C SER A 397 45.65 2.65 -5.74
N SER A 398 45.58 2.72 -7.07
CA SER A 398 46.50 2.04 -8.00
C SER A 398 47.80 2.81 -8.25
N LEU A 399 48.86 2.06 -8.57
CA LEU A 399 50.13 2.56 -9.12
C LEU A 399 50.91 1.37 -9.70
N THR A 400 50.53 0.92 -10.91
CA THR A 400 51.33 0.15 -11.89
C THR A 400 50.42 -0.39 -13.00
N GLU A 401 50.19 0.38 -14.06
CA GLU A 401 49.90 -0.12 -15.41
C GLU A 401 50.09 1.07 -16.39
N PRO A 402 50.95 0.96 -17.42
CA PRO A 402 51.03 1.92 -18.52
C PRO A 402 50.16 1.47 -19.71
N ASP A 403 49.58 2.46 -20.38
CA ASP A 403 48.73 2.45 -21.59
C ASP A 403 47.41 1.65 -21.56
#